data_AF-C6X817-F1
#
_entry.id   AF-C6X817-F1
#
_cell.length_a   1.000
_cell.length_b   1.000
_cell.length_c   1.000
_cell.angle_alpha   90.00
_cell.angle_beta   90.00
_cell.angle_gamma   90.00
#
_symmetry.space_group_name_H-M   'P 1'
#
loop_
_entity.id
_entity.type
_entity.pdbx_description
1 polymer ?
#
loop_
_entity_poly.entity_id
_entity_poly.type
_entity_poly.pdbx_seq_one_letter_code
_entity_poly.pdbx_strand_id
1 'polypeptide(L)'
;MSQTHTVAKGETLSSIARHYGKTPGELAEINALPNPDKLKTGQLLYLSKEEANAVQVLLLDALRYPIEGLTCHLKFDDKVIVAKTDARGMLPKIITANIASAVEVWVENKASALKKIGSTVSGLGHQWFTLISPGIKLMAELAAHDEGQAQKKITPANSAQKMHHGKAEGQAIQPGHPVKKRKSQAHNTEVLEMEVPQGLIDLFKHYRDEPVTEESWKIEANILICDPKVLKAIHHVESSGSGFSQMQLKDGTRLPKILFERHLFHRLTCGNGPLPNSKKHKRHGIGVAGCQSPHDQDPDICWPSGYILSRKKLGEENARMPDGVVEKSDLYGNERANYFKLLKAYRLNPEAALKACSWGAFQILGMNYAIAGDYDNAQLFVRDMCTSEAKQLTILRQFIDKNSRLRKAVQDKDWDKIAYHYNGPKYAENHYQIKLKEAYEKL
;
A
#
# COMPACT_ATOMS: atom_id res chain seq x y z
N MET A 1 -27.24 22.05 18.59
CA MET A 1 -27.67 20.77 19.19
C MET A 1 -26.62 19.73 18.87
N SER A 2 -26.34 18.78 19.77
CA SER A 2 -25.38 17.70 19.47
C SER A 2 -25.95 16.80 18.38
N GLN A 3 -25.11 16.43 17.42
CA GLN A 3 -25.43 15.52 16.30
C GLN A 3 -25.22 14.05 16.68
N THR A 4 -24.43 13.85 17.73
CA THR A 4 -24.04 12.52 18.22
C THR A 4 -23.99 12.52 19.73
N HIS A 5 -23.94 11.32 20.31
CA HIS A 5 -23.77 11.08 21.72
C HIS A 5 -22.75 9.97 21.94
N THR A 6 -21.80 10.15 22.84
CA THR A 6 -20.83 9.12 23.21
C THR A 6 -21.27 8.46 24.51
N VAL A 7 -21.55 7.16 24.46
CA VAL A 7 -22.06 6.37 25.59
C VAL A 7 -21.09 6.42 26.77
N ALA A 8 -21.54 6.95 27.91
CA ALA A 8 -20.83 6.96 29.16
C ALA A 8 -21.04 5.66 29.96
N LYS A 9 -20.25 5.48 31.02
CA LYS A 9 -20.36 4.31 31.90
C LYS A 9 -21.71 4.34 32.62
N GLY A 10 -22.49 3.26 32.49
CA GLY A 10 -23.78 3.09 33.15
C GLY A 10 -24.98 3.63 32.37
N GLU A 11 -24.77 4.22 31.19
CA GLU A 11 -25.86 4.61 30.31
C GLU A 11 -26.44 3.41 29.55
N THR A 12 -27.75 3.45 29.35
CA THR A 12 -28.50 2.49 28.53
C THR A 12 -29.10 3.22 27.34
N LEU A 13 -29.49 2.49 26.29
CA LEU A 13 -30.14 3.08 25.13
C LEU A 13 -31.41 3.86 25.54
N SER A 14 -32.13 3.34 26.53
CA SER A 14 -33.30 4.00 27.11
C SER A 14 -32.99 5.28 27.87
N SER A 15 -31.90 5.33 28.65
CA SER A 15 -31.52 6.57 29.34
C SER A 15 -31.07 7.65 28.37
N ILE A 16 -30.34 7.27 27.32
CA ILE A 16 -29.86 8.17 26.27
C ILE A 16 -31.02 8.67 25.42
N ALA A 17 -31.90 7.77 24.96
CA ALA A 17 -33.06 8.14 24.16
C ALA A 17 -33.96 9.12 24.91
N ARG A 18 -34.24 8.88 26.20
CA ARG A 18 -34.99 9.80 27.06
C ARG A 18 -34.33 11.17 27.17
N HIS A 19 -33.00 11.23 27.30
CA HIS A 19 -32.27 12.50 27.39
C HIS A 19 -32.45 13.38 26.15
N TYR A 20 -32.55 12.76 24.97
CA TYR A 20 -32.73 13.46 23.70
C TYR A 20 -34.17 13.47 23.17
N GLY A 21 -35.16 13.08 23.98
CA GLY A 21 -36.57 13.07 23.59
C GLY A 21 -36.91 12.07 22.47
N LYS A 22 -36.28 10.89 22.48
CA LYS A 22 -36.49 9.81 21.51
C LYS A 22 -36.91 8.52 22.20
N THR A 23 -37.38 7.56 21.41
CA THR A 23 -37.58 6.19 21.87
C THR A 23 -36.32 5.34 21.68
N PRO A 24 -36.12 4.28 22.50
CA PRO A 24 -35.01 3.35 22.31
C PRO A 24 -35.03 2.69 20.93
N GLY A 25 -36.23 2.36 20.42
CA GLY A 25 -36.41 1.75 19.09
C GLY A 25 -35.94 2.65 17.95
N GLU A 26 -36.34 3.94 17.97
CA GLU A 26 -35.87 4.92 16.99
C GLU A 26 -34.35 5.07 17.01
N LEU A 27 -33.75 5.13 18.21
CA LEU A 27 -32.31 5.30 18.35
C LEU A 27 -31.54 4.04 17.91
N ALA A 28 -32.09 2.85 18.17
CA ALA A 28 -31.55 1.59 17.66
C ALA A 28 -31.59 1.52 16.13
N GLU A 29 -32.70 1.95 15.53
CA GLU A 29 -32.88 1.97 14.08
C GLU A 29 -31.90 2.94 13.40
N ILE A 30 -31.79 4.17 13.90
CA ILE A 30 -30.84 5.19 13.41
C ILE A 30 -29.41 4.66 13.40
N ASN A 31 -29.04 3.88 14.42
CA ASN A 31 -27.68 3.39 14.61
C ASN A 31 -27.45 1.96 14.11
N ALA A 32 -28.43 1.35 13.46
CA ALA A 32 -28.42 -0.04 13.02
C ALA A 32 -27.91 -1.02 14.10
N LEU A 33 -28.35 -0.84 15.35
CA LEU A 33 -27.88 -1.65 16.47
C LEU A 33 -28.44 -3.07 16.39
N PRO A 34 -27.58 -4.12 16.32
CA PRO A 34 -28.04 -5.50 16.28
C PRO A 34 -28.65 -5.96 17.62
N ASN A 35 -28.22 -5.35 18.73
CA ASN A 35 -28.80 -5.58 20.04
C ASN A 35 -28.86 -4.25 20.83
N PRO A 36 -30.08 -3.67 21.01
CA PRO A 36 -30.30 -2.42 21.73
C PRO A 36 -29.86 -2.41 23.20
N ASP A 37 -29.77 -3.58 23.84
CA ASP A 37 -29.43 -3.71 25.27
C ASP A 37 -27.92 -3.79 25.53
N LYS A 38 -27.11 -3.88 24.47
CA LYS A 38 -25.65 -4.04 24.55
C LYS A 38 -24.93 -2.83 23.96
N LEU A 39 -24.89 -1.74 24.72
CA LEU A 39 -24.05 -0.59 24.42
C LEU A 39 -22.67 -0.72 25.06
N LYS A 40 -21.62 -0.28 24.35
CA LYS A 40 -20.26 -0.19 24.89
C LYS A 40 -19.97 1.24 25.37
N THR A 41 -19.37 1.39 26.54
CA THR A 41 -18.84 2.69 26.95
C THR A 41 -17.82 3.20 25.92
N GLY A 42 -17.95 4.46 25.51
CA GLY A 42 -17.20 5.07 24.42
C GLY A 42 -17.82 4.92 23.03
N GLN A 43 -18.90 4.14 22.88
CA GLN A 43 -19.59 3.98 21.60
C GLN A 43 -20.27 5.29 21.17
N LEU A 44 -20.11 5.68 19.90
CA LEU A 44 -20.77 6.84 19.33
C LEU A 44 -22.15 6.44 18.80
N LEU A 45 -23.19 7.19 19.16
CA LEU A 45 -24.55 7.06 18.65
C LEU A 45 -24.94 8.35 17.91
N TYR A 46 -25.52 8.22 16.72
CA TYR A 46 -26.14 9.28 15.95
C TYR A 46 -27.55 9.54 16.48
N LEU A 47 -27.93 10.83 16.51
CA LEU A 47 -29.23 11.26 17.03
C LEU A 47 -30.26 11.48 15.92
N SER A 48 -29.89 11.36 14.65
CA SER A 48 -30.80 11.58 13.52
C SER A 48 -30.42 10.73 12.31
N LYS A 49 -31.41 10.40 11.45
CA LYS A 49 -31.14 9.72 10.18
C LYS A 49 -30.34 10.62 9.25
N GLU A 50 -30.52 11.93 9.36
CA GLU A 50 -29.82 12.96 8.61
C GLU A 50 -28.31 12.97 8.85
N GLU A 51 -27.85 12.42 9.98
CA GLU A 51 -26.43 12.30 10.32
C GLU A 51 -25.94 10.86 10.16
N ALA A 52 -26.80 9.87 10.43
CA ALA A 52 -26.46 8.46 10.33
C ALA A 52 -26.44 7.92 8.89
N ASN A 53 -27.21 8.51 7.97
CA ASN A 53 -27.39 7.99 6.61
C ASN A 53 -27.08 9.06 5.53
N ALA A 54 -26.33 10.10 5.88
CA ALA A 54 -26.00 11.16 4.95
C ALA A 54 -24.89 10.74 3.99
N VAL A 55 -25.14 10.92 2.70
CA VAL A 55 -24.11 10.80 1.66
C VAL A 55 -23.94 12.15 0.98
N GLN A 56 -22.69 12.60 0.92
CA GLN A 56 -22.28 13.85 0.30
C GLN A 56 -21.31 13.52 -0.84
N VAL A 57 -21.72 13.81 -2.08
CA VAL A 57 -20.90 13.51 -3.27
C VAL A 57 -20.07 14.74 -3.64
N LEU A 58 -18.77 14.53 -3.88
CA LEU A 58 -17.81 15.54 -4.31
C LEU A 58 -17.19 15.11 -5.65
N LEU A 59 -17.24 15.98 -6.66
CA LEU A 59 -16.67 15.75 -7.98
C LEU A 59 -15.49 16.67 -8.24
N LEU A 60 -14.34 16.06 -8.51
CA LEU A 60 -13.07 16.74 -8.76
C LEU A 60 -12.50 16.38 -10.13
N ASP A 61 -11.68 17.25 -10.69
CA ASP A 61 -10.93 16.97 -11.91
C ASP A 61 -9.59 16.26 -11.63
N ALA A 62 -8.82 16.01 -12.69
CA ALA A 62 -7.54 15.31 -12.59
C ALA A 62 -6.51 16.02 -11.67
N LEU A 63 -6.64 17.34 -11.50
CA LEU A 63 -5.79 18.19 -10.65
C LEU A 63 -6.39 18.42 -9.26
N ARG A 64 -7.51 17.77 -8.94
CA ARG A 64 -8.28 17.93 -7.70
C ARG A 64 -8.98 19.27 -7.57
N TYR A 65 -9.18 19.99 -8.67
CA TYR A 65 -10.06 21.16 -8.65
C TYR A 65 -11.53 20.73 -8.67
N PRO A 66 -12.39 21.40 -7.89
CA PRO A 66 -13.84 21.29 -7.98
C PRO A 66 -14.36 21.35 -9.41
N ILE A 67 -15.14 20.35 -9.82
CA ILE A 67 -15.89 20.43 -11.08
C ILE A 67 -17.22 21.11 -10.77
N GLU A 68 -17.32 22.41 -10.99
CA GLU A 68 -18.57 23.17 -10.82
C GLU A 68 -19.57 22.92 -11.96
N GLY A 69 -20.87 23.04 -11.72
CA GLY A 69 -21.92 23.09 -12.75
C GLY A 69 -22.17 21.80 -13.53
N LEU A 70 -21.59 20.68 -13.14
CA LEU A 70 -21.77 19.38 -13.78
C LEU A 70 -23.11 18.76 -13.35
N THR A 71 -24.01 18.56 -14.31
CA THR A 71 -25.29 17.87 -14.08
C THR A 71 -25.05 16.39 -13.83
N CYS A 72 -25.53 15.90 -12.68
CA CYS A 72 -25.45 14.51 -12.27
C CYS A 72 -26.83 13.97 -11.89
N HIS A 73 -27.06 12.70 -12.17
CA HIS A 73 -28.21 11.93 -11.68
C HIS A 73 -27.75 11.04 -10.54
N LEU A 74 -28.27 11.26 -9.34
CA LEU A 74 -28.03 10.43 -8.17
C LEU A 74 -29.18 9.43 -8.03
N LYS A 75 -28.87 8.15 -8.11
CA LYS A 75 -29.85 7.06 -7.94
C LYS A 75 -29.63 6.36 -6.60
N PHE A 76 -30.67 6.26 -5.79
CA PHE A 76 -30.64 5.60 -4.48
C PHE A 76 -32.06 5.34 -4.00
N ASP A 77 -32.31 4.24 -3.26
CA ASP A 77 -33.63 3.92 -2.68
C ASP A 77 -34.81 4.07 -3.67
N ASP A 78 -34.64 3.56 -4.90
CA ASP A 78 -35.60 3.68 -6.01
C ASP A 78 -35.96 5.12 -6.43
N LYS A 79 -35.21 6.11 -5.93
CA LYS A 79 -35.30 7.54 -6.27
C LYS A 79 -34.18 7.93 -7.22
N VAL A 80 -34.47 8.94 -8.04
CA VAL A 80 -33.47 9.63 -8.85
C VAL A 80 -33.60 11.11 -8.60
N ILE A 81 -32.51 11.76 -8.19
CA ILE A 81 -32.44 13.22 -8.15
C ILE A 81 -31.45 13.72 -9.21
N VAL A 82 -31.78 14.85 -9.84
CA VAL A 82 -30.92 15.51 -10.83
C VAL A 82 -30.45 16.81 -10.20
N ALA A 83 -29.13 16.99 -10.11
CA ALA A 83 -28.54 18.17 -9.50
C ALA A 83 -27.23 18.55 -10.20
N LYS A 84 -26.87 19.83 -10.10
CA LYS A 84 -25.57 20.32 -10.54
C LYS A 84 -24.62 20.43 -9.36
N THR A 85 -23.34 20.22 -9.61
CA THR A 85 -22.29 20.48 -8.63
C THR A 85 -22.16 21.98 -8.36
N ASP A 86 -21.94 22.36 -7.11
CA ASP A 86 -21.66 23.75 -6.72
C ASP A 86 -20.19 24.15 -7.02
N ALA A 87 -19.80 25.38 -6.67
CA ALA A 87 -18.42 25.88 -6.84
C ALA A 87 -17.35 25.05 -6.10
N ARG A 88 -17.75 24.22 -5.14
CA ARG A 88 -16.88 23.29 -4.40
C ARG A 88 -16.91 21.88 -5.01
N GLY A 89 -17.63 21.68 -6.11
CA GLY A 89 -17.75 20.39 -6.80
C GLY A 89 -18.75 19.46 -6.12
N MET A 90 -19.54 19.96 -5.16
CA MET A 90 -20.43 19.13 -4.36
C MET A 90 -21.83 19.07 -4.96
N LEU A 91 -22.41 17.87 -4.95
CA LEU A 91 -23.85 17.69 -5.17
C LEU A 91 -24.61 17.96 -3.86
N PRO A 92 -25.95 18.09 -3.87
CA PRO A 92 -26.72 18.19 -2.63
C PRO A 92 -26.51 16.97 -1.73
N LYS A 93 -26.49 17.18 -0.42
CA LYS A 93 -26.50 16.10 0.57
C LYS A 93 -27.76 15.25 0.39
N ILE A 94 -27.61 13.94 0.31
CA ILE A 94 -28.73 13.00 0.27
C ILE A 94 -28.78 12.19 1.56
N ILE A 95 -29.99 11.81 1.98
CA ILE A 95 -30.21 10.94 3.13
C ILE A 95 -30.82 9.64 2.60
N THR A 96 -30.16 8.52 2.84
CA THR A 96 -30.67 7.21 2.41
C THR A 96 -31.60 6.58 3.45
N ALA A 97 -32.48 5.70 3.00
CA ALA A 97 -33.43 4.99 3.83
C ALA A 97 -32.72 4.08 4.85
N ASN A 98 -31.62 3.44 4.43
CA ASN A 98 -30.81 2.56 5.29
C ASN A 98 -29.31 2.70 4.99
N ILE A 99 -28.48 2.23 5.91
CA ILE A 99 -27.02 2.27 5.80
C ILE A 99 -26.45 1.32 4.72
N ALA A 100 -27.26 0.40 4.20
CA ALA A 100 -26.90 -0.52 3.12
C ALA A 100 -27.40 -0.04 1.74
N SER A 101 -28.04 1.12 1.67
CA SER A 101 -28.56 1.69 0.42
C SER A 101 -27.43 1.93 -0.58
N ALA A 102 -27.60 1.40 -1.78
CA ALA A 102 -26.70 1.69 -2.89
C ALA A 102 -26.97 3.11 -3.42
N VAL A 103 -25.89 3.88 -3.58
CA VAL A 103 -25.92 5.21 -4.17
C VAL A 103 -25.09 5.19 -5.44
N GLU A 104 -25.70 5.58 -6.56
CA GLU A 104 -25.04 5.64 -7.86
C GLU A 104 -25.02 7.07 -8.39
N VAL A 105 -23.91 7.46 -9.01
CA VAL A 105 -23.75 8.77 -9.65
C VAL A 105 -23.60 8.55 -11.15
N TRP A 106 -24.44 9.24 -11.91
CA TRP A 106 -24.48 9.17 -13.36
C TRP A 106 -24.35 10.58 -13.95
N VAL A 107 -23.72 10.69 -15.10
CA VAL A 107 -23.62 11.94 -15.86
C VAL A 107 -24.10 11.71 -17.28
N GLU A 108 -24.63 12.77 -17.89
CA GLU A 108 -25.01 12.77 -19.29
C GLU A 108 -23.78 13.07 -20.15
N ASN A 109 -23.54 12.28 -21.20
CA ASN A 109 -22.47 12.55 -22.16
C ASN A 109 -22.95 13.52 -23.26
N LYS A 110 -22.05 13.94 -24.17
CA LYS A 110 -22.38 14.85 -25.28
C LYS A 110 -23.45 14.32 -26.25
N ALA A 111 -23.74 13.02 -26.22
CA ALA A 111 -24.76 12.37 -27.05
C ALA A 111 -26.05 12.08 -26.26
N SER A 112 -26.25 12.75 -25.12
CA SER A 112 -27.40 12.58 -24.23
C SER A 112 -27.59 11.18 -23.64
N ALA A 113 -26.54 10.35 -23.63
CA ALA A 113 -26.57 9.05 -22.98
C ALA A 113 -26.04 9.13 -21.55
N LEU A 114 -26.76 8.49 -20.62
CA LEU A 114 -26.36 8.40 -19.22
C LEU A 114 -25.22 7.40 -19.04
N LYS A 115 -24.14 7.86 -18.40
CA LYS A 115 -22.99 7.04 -18.03
C LYS A 115 -22.83 7.02 -16.52
N LYS A 116 -22.78 5.82 -15.93
CA LYS A 116 -22.42 5.64 -14.52
C LYS A 116 -20.96 6.01 -14.32
N ILE A 117 -20.69 6.92 -13.39
CA ILE A 117 -19.32 7.37 -13.06
C ILE A 117 -18.86 6.89 -11.69
N GLY A 118 -19.77 6.38 -10.86
CA GLY A 118 -19.41 5.74 -9.60
C GLY A 118 -20.61 5.17 -8.86
N SER A 119 -20.34 4.31 -7.88
CA SER A 119 -21.31 3.91 -6.87
C SER A 119 -20.65 3.66 -5.52
N THR A 120 -21.42 3.84 -4.46
CA THR A 120 -21.05 3.53 -3.08
C THR A 120 -22.24 2.92 -2.34
N VAL A 121 -22.02 2.50 -1.10
CA VAL A 121 -23.06 2.14 -0.12
C VAL A 121 -22.99 3.14 1.02
N SER A 122 -24.15 3.66 1.44
CA SER A 122 -24.29 4.80 2.37
C SER A 122 -23.46 4.69 3.67
N GLY A 123 -23.42 3.50 4.26
CA GLY A 123 -22.72 3.27 5.53
C GLY A 123 -23.37 4.01 6.70
N LEU A 124 -22.81 3.81 7.91
CA LEU A 124 -23.25 4.52 9.12
C LEU A 124 -22.41 5.78 9.32
N GLY A 125 -23.08 6.91 9.46
CA GLY A 125 -22.52 8.25 9.62
C GLY A 125 -22.56 9.09 8.35
N HIS A 126 -22.05 10.32 8.44
CA HIS A 126 -21.97 11.22 7.29
C HIS A 126 -20.82 10.78 6.36
N GLN A 127 -21.18 10.11 5.28
CA GLN A 127 -20.26 9.57 4.30
C GLN A 127 -19.95 10.59 3.19
N TRP A 128 -18.67 10.75 2.90
CA TRP A 128 -18.19 11.51 1.75
C TRP A 128 -17.85 10.57 0.60
N PHE A 129 -18.48 10.77 -0.56
CA PHE A 129 -18.21 10.01 -1.76
C PHE A 129 -17.54 10.90 -2.81
N THR A 130 -16.21 10.77 -2.92
CA THR A 130 -15.41 11.59 -3.84
C THR A 130 -15.18 10.87 -5.16
N LEU A 131 -15.55 11.49 -6.27
CA LEU A 131 -15.33 11.02 -7.63
C LEU A 131 -14.36 11.96 -8.34
N ILE A 132 -13.32 11.39 -8.95
CA ILE A 132 -12.27 12.15 -9.63
C ILE A 132 -12.29 11.81 -11.11
N SER A 133 -12.58 12.81 -11.94
CA SER A 133 -12.48 12.71 -13.39
C SER A 133 -11.01 12.58 -13.82
N PRO A 134 -10.66 11.70 -14.77
CA PRO A 134 -9.33 11.67 -15.36
C PRO A 134 -9.08 12.85 -16.32
N GLY A 135 -10.12 13.61 -16.68
CA GLY A 135 -10.02 14.81 -17.52
C GLY A 135 -10.05 16.09 -16.71
N ILE A 136 -9.41 17.14 -17.23
CA ILE A 136 -9.42 18.51 -16.69
C ILE A 136 -10.63 19.26 -17.26
N LYS A 137 -11.35 20.00 -16.42
CA LYS A 137 -12.37 20.92 -16.90
C LYS A 137 -11.71 22.25 -17.27
N LEU A 138 -11.66 22.57 -18.55
CA LEU A 138 -11.20 23.88 -19.03
C LEU A 138 -12.40 24.79 -19.30
N MET A 139 -12.41 25.97 -18.67
CA MET A 139 -13.33 27.04 -19.04
C MET A 139 -12.61 27.94 -20.05
N ALA A 140 -12.81 27.68 -21.33
CA ALA A 140 -12.31 28.54 -22.40
C ALA A 140 -13.49 29.00 -23.25
N GLU A 141 -13.61 30.31 -23.44
CA GLU A 141 -14.47 30.85 -24.50
C GLU A 141 -13.78 30.55 -25.83
N LEU A 142 -14.40 29.69 -26.64
CA LEU A 142 -13.91 29.41 -27.98
C LEU A 142 -14.35 30.55 -28.89
N ALA A 143 -13.40 31.37 -29.35
CA ALA A 143 -13.64 32.27 -30.47
C ALA A 143 -13.82 31.44 -31.75
N ALA A 144 -14.67 31.92 -32.67
CA ALA A 144 -14.74 31.34 -34.01
C ALA A 144 -13.35 31.42 -34.66
N HIS A 145 -12.91 30.32 -35.26
CA HIS A 145 -11.61 30.23 -35.91
C HIS A 145 -11.65 31.06 -37.20
N ASP A 146 -10.72 32.01 -37.38
CA ASP A 146 -10.56 32.72 -38.66
C ASP A 146 -10.15 31.69 -39.72
N GLU A 147 -10.95 31.54 -40.78
CA GLU A 147 -10.77 30.48 -41.80
C GLU A 147 -9.48 30.67 -42.64
N GLY A 148 -8.81 31.83 -42.53
CA GLY A 148 -7.68 32.23 -43.37
C GLY A 148 -6.29 31.70 -42.96
N GLN A 149 -6.13 31.01 -41.83
CA GLN A 149 -4.80 30.58 -41.32
C GLN A 149 -4.66 29.07 -41.08
N ALA A 150 -5.32 28.23 -41.88
CA ALA A 150 -5.03 26.80 -41.91
C ALA A 150 -3.66 26.52 -42.59
N GLN A 151 -2.56 26.69 -41.85
CA GLN A 151 -1.23 26.30 -42.32
C GLN A 151 -1.06 24.78 -42.29
N LYS A 152 -1.01 24.20 -43.50
CA LYS A 152 -0.47 22.90 -43.95
C LYS A 152 -0.43 21.75 -42.93
N LYS A 153 -1.28 20.74 -43.18
CA LYS A 153 -1.11 19.36 -42.70
C LYS A 153 0.34 18.91 -42.91
N ILE A 154 1.05 18.65 -41.81
CA ILE A 154 2.29 17.89 -41.84
C ILE A 154 1.92 16.46 -42.21
N THR A 155 2.35 16.02 -43.39
CA THR A 155 2.28 14.63 -43.82
C THR A 155 3.18 13.78 -42.92
N PRO A 156 2.73 12.62 -42.41
CA PRO A 156 3.58 11.72 -41.65
C PRO A 156 4.75 11.22 -42.51
N ALA A 157 5.97 11.57 -42.14
CA ALA A 157 7.17 10.92 -42.66
C ALA A 157 7.37 9.60 -41.90
N ASN A 158 6.81 8.52 -42.43
CA ASN A 158 7.42 7.18 -42.47
C ASN A 158 6.43 6.21 -43.14
N SER A 159 6.65 6.03 -44.44
CA SER A 159 6.11 4.93 -45.22
C SER A 159 6.65 3.61 -44.68
N ALA A 160 5.76 2.63 -44.55
CA ALA A 160 6.11 1.25 -44.26
C ALA A 160 7.09 0.73 -45.35
N GLN A 161 8.35 0.54 -44.99
CA GLN A 161 9.24 -0.28 -45.80
C GLN A 161 8.78 -1.73 -45.66
N LYS A 162 8.24 -2.26 -46.77
CA LYS A 162 8.02 -3.69 -46.96
C LYS A 162 9.35 -4.42 -46.75
N MET A 163 9.41 -5.33 -45.77
CA MET A 163 10.50 -6.27 -45.66
C MET A 163 10.53 -7.16 -46.92
N HIS A 164 11.69 -7.21 -47.57
CA HIS A 164 11.99 -8.12 -48.65
C HIS A 164 11.82 -9.58 -48.18
N HIS A 165 11.00 -10.36 -48.89
CA HIS A 165 11.04 -11.82 -48.82
C HIS A 165 12.27 -12.32 -49.58
N GLY A 166 13.40 -12.43 -48.89
CA GLY A 166 14.50 -13.31 -49.30
C GLY A 166 14.21 -14.72 -48.79
N LYS A 167 14.06 -15.70 -49.70
CA LYS A 167 14.06 -17.12 -49.33
C LYS A 167 15.45 -17.47 -48.80
N ALA A 168 15.56 -17.77 -47.51
CA ALA A 168 16.73 -18.41 -46.96
C ALA A 168 16.64 -19.91 -47.24
N GLU A 169 17.53 -20.41 -48.11
CA GLU A 169 17.83 -21.82 -48.23
C GLU A 169 18.75 -22.23 -47.07
N GLY A 170 18.29 -23.15 -46.22
CA GLY A 170 19.06 -23.73 -45.13
C GLY A 170 18.60 -25.16 -44.87
N GLN A 171 19.56 -26.10 -44.84
CA GLN A 171 19.33 -27.53 -44.70
C GLN A 171 18.66 -27.90 -43.35
N ALA A 172 17.83 -28.95 -43.40
CA ALA A 172 17.09 -29.47 -42.26
C ALA A 172 18.01 -30.08 -41.19
N ILE A 173 17.95 -29.53 -39.97
CA ILE A 173 18.56 -30.12 -38.77
C ILE A 173 17.53 -31.05 -38.12
N GLN A 174 17.98 -32.25 -37.71
CA GLN A 174 17.17 -33.36 -37.21
C GLN A 174 16.40 -33.07 -35.91
N PRO A 175 15.28 -33.77 -35.65
CA PRO A 175 14.39 -33.48 -34.51
C PRO A 175 14.99 -34.00 -33.19
N GLY A 176 15.58 -33.10 -32.41
CA GLY A 176 16.10 -33.38 -31.07
C GLY A 176 15.40 -32.59 -29.98
N HIS A 177 14.65 -33.31 -29.13
CA HIS A 177 14.03 -32.96 -27.85
C HIS A 177 12.97 -31.82 -27.79
N PRO A 178 11.82 -32.07 -27.13
CA PRO A 178 10.79 -31.06 -26.97
C PRO A 178 11.29 -29.94 -26.04
N VAL A 179 11.64 -28.81 -26.63
CA VAL A 179 11.76 -27.54 -25.90
C VAL A 179 10.39 -27.25 -25.30
N LYS A 180 10.23 -27.47 -23.99
CA LYS A 180 9.11 -26.90 -23.25
C LYS A 180 9.22 -25.38 -23.40
N LYS A 181 8.47 -24.81 -24.33
CA LYS A 181 8.20 -23.38 -24.38
C LYS A 181 7.63 -23.01 -23.01
N ARG A 182 8.45 -22.35 -22.18
CA ARG A 182 7.92 -21.60 -21.04
C ARG A 182 6.95 -20.60 -21.63
N LYS A 183 5.66 -20.81 -21.39
CA LYS A 183 4.67 -19.75 -21.55
C LYS A 183 5.15 -18.63 -20.64
N SER A 184 5.61 -17.51 -21.20
CA SER A 184 5.66 -16.26 -20.44
C SER A 184 4.24 -16.03 -19.94
N GLN A 185 4.03 -16.12 -18.63
CA GLN A 185 2.83 -15.57 -18.03
C GLN A 185 2.87 -14.08 -18.36
N ALA A 186 1.85 -13.59 -19.05
CA ALA A 186 1.59 -12.16 -19.10
C ALA A 186 1.42 -11.71 -17.64
N HIS A 187 2.42 -11.01 -17.12
CA HIS A 187 2.38 -10.43 -15.80
C HIS A 187 1.38 -9.28 -15.86
N ASN A 188 0.16 -9.48 -15.34
CA ASN A 188 -0.80 -8.39 -15.18
C ASN A 188 -0.24 -7.44 -14.12
N THR A 189 0.38 -6.34 -14.55
CA THR A 189 0.80 -5.28 -13.64
C THR A 189 -0.45 -4.63 -13.03
N GLU A 190 -0.60 -4.68 -11.71
CA GLU A 190 -1.75 -4.12 -11.01
C GLU A 190 -1.52 -2.64 -10.68
N VAL A 191 -2.50 -1.78 -10.91
CA VAL A 191 -2.41 -0.39 -10.47
C VAL A 191 -2.70 -0.32 -8.97
N LEU A 192 -1.83 0.33 -8.20
CA LEU A 192 -2.11 0.65 -6.80
C LEU A 192 -3.18 1.74 -6.75
N GLU A 193 -4.44 1.35 -6.56
CA GLU A 193 -5.61 2.24 -6.57
C GLU A 193 -5.75 3.09 -5.29
N MET A 194 -4.85 2.91 -4.33
CA MET A 194 -4.86 3.66 -3.07
C MET A 194 -4.26 5.06 -3.24
N GLU A 195 -4.72 6.02 -2.45
CA GLU A 195 -4.07 7.31 -2.35
C GLU A 195 -2.68 7.16 -1.70
N VAL A 196 -1.65 7.56 -2.44
CA VAL A 196 -0.25 7.54 -1.99
C VAL A 196 0.14 8.95 -1.54
N PRO A 197 0.64 9.15 -0.30
CA PRO A 197 1.18 10.43 0.15
C PRO A 197 2.24 10.98 -0.80
N GLN A 198 2.25 12.29 -1.04
CA GLN A 198 3.16 12.93 -2.00
C GLN A 198 4.63 12.59 -1.73
N GLY A 199 5.05 12.59 -0.46
CA GLY A 199 6.43 12.23 -0.10
C GLY A 199 6.84 10.79 -0.47
N LEU A 200 5.89 9.84 -0.58
CA LEU A 200 6.18 8.51 -1.11
C LEU A 200 6.18 8.51 -2.65
N ILE A 201 5.28 9.27 -3.29
CA ILE A 201 5.28 9.45 -4.75
C ILE A 201 6.63 9.99 -5.21
N ASP A 202 7.16 11.00 -4.53
CA ASP A 202 8.45 11.62 -4.86
C ASP A 202 9.59 10.61 -4.78
N LEU A 203 9.58 9.72 -3.79
CA LEU A 203 10.56 8.63 -3.68
C LEU A 203 10.41 7.60 -4.80
N PHE A 204 9.18 7.20 -5.13
CA PHE A 204 8.92 6.17 -6.14
C PHE A 204 9.26 6.63 -7.56
N LYS A 205 9.09 7.92 -7.85
CA LYS A 205 9.40 8.52 -9.17
C LYS A 205 10.89 8.49 -9.54
N HIS A 206 11.77 8.14 -8.61
CA HIS A 206 13.20 7.93 -8.91
C HIS A 206 13.49 6.61 -9.65
N TYR A 207 12.47 5.80 -9.92
CA TYR A 207 12.64 4.55 -10.67
C TYR A 207 13.33 4.77 -12.02
N ARG A 208 14.36 3.96 -12.25
CA ARG A 208 15.09 3.77 -13.49
C ARG A 208 15.12 2.28 -13.77
N ASP A 209 14.72 1.88 -14.98
CA ASP A 209 14.63 0.47 -15.39
C ASP A 209 16.02 -0.13 -15.66
N GLU A 210 16.87 -0.16 -14.63
CA GLU A 210 18.24 -0.67 -14.69
C GLU A 210 18.31 -2.04 -13.98
N PRO A 211 18.29 -3.14 -14.74
CA PRO A 211 18.34 -4.48 -14.16
C PRO A 211 19.74 -4.79 -13.60
N VAL A 212 19.82 -5.77 -12.71
CA VAL A 212 21.12 -6.30 -12.29
C VAL A 212 21.72 -7.13 -13.42
N THR A 213 22.90 -6.75 -13.89
CA THR A 213 23.62 -7.50 -14.92
C THR A 213 24.57 -8.54 -14.30
N GLU A 214 24.96 -9.54 -15.07
CA GLU A 214 26.01 -10.49 -14.67
C GLU A 214 27.33 -9.80 -14.29
N GLU A 215 27.64 -8.67 -14.93
CA GLU A 215 28.83 -7.89 -14.61
C GLU A 215 28.67 -7.15 -13.26
N SER A 216 27.49 -6.59 -12.99
CA SER A 216 27.18 -5.95 -11.71
C SER A 216 27.38 -6.90 -10.53
N TRP A 217 26.95 -8.17 -10.66
CA TRP A 217 27.19 -9.19 -9.64
C TRP A 217 28.68 -9.41 -9.36
N LYS A 218 29.50 -9.48 -10.41
CA LYS A 218 30.94 -9.69 -10.29
C LYS A 218 31.63 -8.49 -9.63
N ILE A 219 31.30 -7.27 -10.07
CA ILE A 219 31.87 -6.04 -9.53
C ILE A 219 31.65 -5.97 -8.02
N GLU A 220 30.40 -6.14 -7.57
CA GLU A 220 30.05 -5.99 -6.15
C GLU A 220 30.62 -7.15 -5.31
N ALA A 221 30.66 -8.37 -5.86
CA ALA A 221 31.28 -9.51 -5.20
C ALA A 221 32.82 -9.36 -5.07
N ASN A 222 33.48 -8.79 -6.09
CA ASN A 222 34.91 -8.53 -6.05
C ASN A 222 35.29 -7.52 -4.95
N ILE A 223 34.47 -6.48 -4.72
CA ILE A 223 34.68 -5.53 -3.61
C ILE A 223 34.59 -6.25 -2.26
N LEU A 224 33.67 -7.21 -2.13
CA LEU A 224 33.54 -8.02 -0.93
C LEU A 224 34.57 -9.14 -0.82
N ILE A 225 35.31 -9.44 -1.89
CA ILE A 225 36.23 -10.57 -2.00
C ILE A 225 35.48 -11.89 -1.77
N CYS A 226 34.29 -12.02 -2.36
CA CYS A 226 33.46 -13.21 -2.23
C CYS A 226 33.05 -13.77 -3.59
N ASP A 227 32.51 -14.99 -3.57
CA ASP A 227 31.92 -15.60 -4.76
C ASP A 227 30.59 -14.90 -5.10
N PRO A 228 30.37 -14.44 -6.35
CA PRO A 228 29.12 -13.76 -6.75
C PRO A 228 27.87 -14.62 -6.57
N LYS A 229 28.00 -15.95 -6.59
CA LYS A 229 26.88 -16.86 -6.31
C LYS A 229 26.36 -16.71 -4.88
N VAL A 230 27.17 -16.23 -3.94
CA VAL A 230 26.71 -15.96 -2.56
C VAL A 230 25.69 -14.81 -2.54
N LEU A 231 25.97 -13.71 -3.25
CA LEU A 231 25.05 -12.58 -3.34
C LEU A 231 23.76 -12.95 -4.08
N LYS A 232 23.87 -13.77 -5.13
CA LYS A 232 22.72 -14.33 -5.85
C LYS A 232 21.89 -15.29 -4.99
N ALA A 233 22.53 -16.08 -4.12
CA ALA A 233 21.84 -16.95 -3.17
C ALA A 233 21.05 -16.14 -2.15
N ILE A 234 21.63 -15.05 -1.61
CA ILE A 234 20.91 -14.10 -0.74
C ILE A 234 19.70 -13.53 -1.49
N HIS A 235 19.89 -13.03 -2.72
CA HIS A 235 18.79 -12.52 -3.54
C HIS A 235 17.66 -13.54 -3.68
N HIS A 236 17.99 -14.78 -4.03
CA HIS A 236 17.01 -15.85 -4.25
C HIS A 236 16.19 -16.18 -2.99
N VAL A 237 16.83 -16.18 -1.81
CA VAL A 237 16.19 -16.50 -0.54
C VAL A 237 15.35 -15.34 -0.01
N GLU A 238 15.85 -14.11 -0.09
CA GLU A 238 15.19 -12.92 0.46
C GLU A 238 14.01 -12.47 -0.39
N SER A 239 14.16 -12.50 -1.71
CA SER A 239 13.05 -12.22 -2.61
C SER A 239 13.17 -13.06 -3.88
N SER A 240 12.28 -14.04 -4.03
CA SER A 240 12.17 -14.71 -5.33
C SER A 240 11.70 -13.69 -6.37
N GLY A 241 12.49 -13.49 -7.43
CA GLY A 241 12.14 -12.64 -8.57
C GLY A 241 12.56 -11.17 -8.41
N SER A 242 11.79 -10.26 -8.99
CA SER A 242 12.16 -8.84 -9.04
C SER A 242 12.14 -8.16 -7.66
N GLY A 243 13.06 -7.21 -7.48
CA GLY A 243 13.09 -6.26 -6.37
C GLY A 243 12.01 -5.18 -6.45
N PHE A 244 11.22 -5.18 -7.52
CA PHE A 244 10.05 -4.32 -7.69
C PHE A 244 8.78 -5.17 -7.70
N SER A 245 7.73 -4.61 -7.11
CA SER A 245 6.39 -5.18 -7.08
C SER A 245 5.83 -5.37 -8.49
N GLN A 246 4.86 -6.28 -8.58
CA GLN A 246 3.97 -6.39 -9.73
C GLN A 246 2.93 -5.25 -9.76
N MET A 247 2.88 -4.41 -8.72
CA MET A 247 2.07 -3.21 -8.68
C MET A 247 2.83 -1.97 -9.19
N GLN A 248 2.09 -0.99 -9.70
CA GLN A 248 2.62 0.30 -10.15
C GLN A 248 1.68 1.45 -9.79
N LEU A 249 2.19 2.68 -9.81
CA LEU A 249 1.35 3.88 -9.77
C LEU A 249 0.57 4.06 -11.08
N LYS A 250 -0.44 4.93 -11.07
CA LYS A 250 -1.29 5.22 -12.24
C LYS A 250 -0.50 5.72 -13.46
N ASP A 251 0.61 6.41 -13.24
CA ASP A 251 1.49 6.92 -14.29
C ASP A 251 2.50 5.87 -14.82
N GLY A 252 2.42 4.63 -14.33
CA GLY A 252 3.34 3.55 -14.69
C GLY A 252 4.60 3.45 -13.83
N THR A 253 4.78 4.35 -12.84
CA THR A 253 5.92 4.28 -11.94
C THR A 253 5.93 2.95 -11.18
N ARG A 254 7.02 2.19 -11.30
CA ARG A 254 7.19 0.90 -10.63
C ARG A 254 7.37 1.09 -9.12
N LEU A 255 6.76 0.20 -8.36
CA LEU A 255 6.82 0.22 -6.90
C LEU A 255 7.89 -0.78 -6.42
N PRO A 256 8.76 -0.44 -5.45
CA PRO A 256 9.70 -1.42 -4.90
C PRO A 256 8.93 -2.54 -4.18
N LYS A 257 9.50 -3.74 -4.13
CA LYS A 257 8.98 -4.80 -3.26
C LYS A 257 9.22 -4.40 -1.81
N ILE A 258 8.22 -4.59 -0.95
CA ILE A 258 8.30 -4.20 0.46
C ILE A 258 7.73 -5.24 1.41
N LEU A 259 8.22 -5.23 2.64
CA LEU A 259 7.63 -5.92 3.78
C LEU A 259 7.56 -4.95 4.95
N PHE A 260 6.36 -4.73 5.49
CA PHE A 260 6.17 -3.80 6.61
C PHE A 260 6.24 -4.54 7.95
N GLU A 261 6.85 -3.92 8.96
CA GLU A 261 7.06 -4.52 10.28
C GLU A 261 6.40 -3.69 11.40
N ARG A 262 5.15 -4.04 11.76
CA ARG A 262 4.37 -3.30 12.77
C ARG A 262 5.06 -3.15 14.13
N HIS A 263 5.85 -4.13 14.51
CA HIS A 263 6.56 -4.15 15.78
C HIS A 263 7.73 -3.19 15.84
N LEU A 264 8.35 -2.94 14.69
CA LEU A 264 9.35 -1.90 14.55
C LEU A 264 8.70 -0.53 14.53
N PHE A 265 7.59 -0.36 13.80
CA PHE A 265 6.85 0.90 13.78
C PHE A 265 6.37 1.30 15.18
N HIS A 266 5.81 0.35 15.94
CA HIS A 266 5.47 0.53 17.34
C HIS A 266 6.66 1.00 18.18
N ARG A 267 7.82 0.33 18.06
CA ARG A 267 9.02 0.70 18.81
C ARG A 267 9.54 2.09 18.43
N LEU A 268 9.50 2.44 17.15
CA LEU A 268 9.98 3.73 16.64
C LEU A 268 9.04 4.89 16.97
N THR A 269 7.76 4.62 17.23
CA THR A 269 6.75 5.63 17.56
C THR A 269 6.43 5.72 19.05
N CYS A 270 6.87 4.76 19.87
CA CYS A 270 6.70 4.81 21.32
C CYS A 270 7.58 5.91 21.94
N GLY A 271 6.98 6.77 22.78
CA GLY A 271 7.67 7.89 23.43
C GLY A 271 8.93 7.56 24.25
N ASN A 272 9.10 6.29 24.65
CA ASN A 272 10.27 5.81 25.40
C ASN A 272 11.48 5.43 24.51
N GLY A 273 11.37 5.70 23.20
CA GLY A 273 12.46 5.57 22.23
C GLY A 273 12.61 4.17 21.61
N PRO A 274 13.52 4.04 20.64
CA PRO A 274 13.55 2.91 19.71
C PRO A 274 14.27 1.66 20.24
N LEU A 275 14.72 1.66 21.49
CA LEU A 275 15.53 0.58 22.05
C LEU A 275 14.64 -0.63 22.42
N PRO A 276 15.10 -1.86 22.13
CA PRO A 276 14.31 -3.06 22.40
C PRO A 276 14.11 -3.28 23.90
N ASN A 277 12.99 -3.92 24.24
CA ASN A 277 12.77 -4.47 25.58
C ASN A 277 13.88 -5.47 25.94
N SER A 278 14.31 -5.44 27.21
CA SER A 278 15.25 -6.41 27.79
C SER A 278 14.63 -7.05 29.03
N LYS A 279 15.27 -8.10 29.58
CA LYS A 279 14.84 -8.71 30.85
C LYS A 279 14.73 -7.68 32.00
N LYS A 280 15.55 -6.62 31.96
CA LYS A 280 15.64 -5.59 33.00
C LYS A 280 14.80 -4.35 32.72
N HIS A 281 14.52 -4.05 31.44
CA HIS A 281 13.87 -2.80 31.04
C HIS A 281 12.80 -3.07 30.00
N LYS A 282 11.53 -2.84 30.37
CA LYS A 282 10.41 -2.73 29.44
C LYS A 282 10.26 -1.27 29.06
N ARG A 283 10.59 -0.93 27.82
CA ARG A 283 10.51 0.42 27.24
C ARG A 283 9.20 0.65 26.50
N HIS A 284 8.63 -0.39 25.91
CA HIS A 284 7.44 -0.27 25.08
C HIS A 284 6.48 -1.45 25.26
N GLY A 285 5.19 -1.23 24.98
CA GLY A 285 4.11 -2.21 25.08
C GLY A 285 3.02 -1.86 26.10
N ILE A 286 1.95 -2.65 26.12
CA ILE A 286 0.76 -2.43 26.96
C ILE A 286 1.17 -2.28 28.43
N GLY A 287 0.71 -1.20 29.06
CA GLY A 287 0.95 -0.90 30.47
C GLY A 287 2.32 -0.31 30.79
N VAL A 288 3.18 -0.05 29.80
CA VAL A 288 4.45 0.66 30.02
C VAL A 288 4.19 2.16 30.10
N ALA A 289 4.49 2.76 31.27
CA ALA A 289 4.34 4.20 31.49
C ALA A 289 5.12 5.02 30.44
N GLY A 290 4.48 6.07 29.91
CA GLY A 290 5.07 6.94 28.88
C GLY A 290 5.11 6.34 27.47
N CYS A 291 4.70 5.09 27.25
CA CYS A 291 4.62 4.55 25.91
C CYS A 291 3.36 5.05 25.19
N GLN A 292 3.47 6.23 24.59
CA GLN A 292 2.49 6.76 23.66
C GLN A 292 2.84 6.24 22.27
N SER A 293 2.08 5.27 21.78
CA SER A 293 2.26 4.69 20.44
C SER A 293 0.85 4.49 19.86
N PRO A 294 0.63 4.68 18.54
CA PRO A 294 -0.69 4.57 17.93
C PRO A 294 -1.30 3.16 17.96
N HIS A 295 -0.67 2.19 18.63
CA HIS A 295 -1.10 0.80 18.71
C HIS A 295 -2.53 0.58 19.19
N ASP A 296 -3.04 1.38 20.14
CA ASP A 296 -4.42 1.24 20.62
C ASP A 296 -5.47 1.64 19.56
N GLN A 297 -5.09 2.47 18.59
CA GLN A 297 -5.96 2.91 17.51
C GLN A 297 -5.81 2.03 16.26
N ASP A 298 -4.64 1.42 16.09
CA ASP A 298 -4.29 0.72 14.85
C ASP A 298 -3.31 -0.46 15.05
N PRO A 299 -3.80 -1.56 15.66
CA PRO A 299 -2.97 -2.72 15.97
C PRO A 299 -2.46 -3.48 14.72
N ASP A 300 -3.06 -3.24 13.55
CA ASP A 300 -2.59 -3.84 12.30
C ASP A 300 -1.23 -3.27 11.88
N ILE A 301 -1.00 -1.95 12.02
CA ILE A 301 0.28 -1.32 11.64
C ILE A 301 1.20 -1.04 12.82
N CYS A 302 0.70 -1.13 14.04
CA CYS A 302 1.44 -0.74 15.23
C CYS A 302 1.12 -1.70 16.37
N TRP A 303 2.01 -2.64 16.68
CA TRP A 303 1.80 -3.59 17.77
C TRP A 303 3.11 -4.11 18.35
N PRO A 304 3.24 -4.40 19.66
CA PRO A 304 4.50 -4.89 20.23
C PRO A 304 5.03 -6.19 19.62
N SER A 305 4.14 -7.02 19.07
CA SER A 305 4.48 -8.29 18.43
C SER A 305 4.45 -8.18 16.91
N GLY A 306 5.37 -8.86 16.22
CA GLY A 306 5.37 -8.96 14.77
C GLY A 306 4.16 -9.71 14.21
N TYR A 307 4.09 -9.79 12.88
CA TYR A 307 3.11 -10.62 12.21
C TYR A 307 3.46 -12.11 12.32
N ILE A 308 2.46 -12.96 12.12
CA ILE A 308 2.59 -14.41 12.14
C ILE A 308 2.72 -14.91 10.70
N LEU A 309 3.76 -15.71 10.46
CA LEU A 309 4.05 -16.29 9.14
C LEU A 309 3.08 -17.40 8.74
N SER A 310 2.67 -18.24 9.70
CA SER A 310 1.87 -19.44 9.42
C SER A 310 0.37 -19.14 9.47
N ARG A 311 -0.29 -19.23 8.32
CA ARG A 311 -1.76 -19.19 8.22
C ARG A 311 -2.47 -20.28 9.02
N LYS A 312 -1.81 -21.40 9.32
CA LYS A 312 -2.40 -22.49 10.12
C LYS A 312 -2.74 -22.05 11.55
N LYS A 313 -2.10 -20.98 12.02
CA LYS A 313 -2.35 -20.44 13.37
C LYS A 313 -3.58 -19.56 13.47
N LEU A 314 -4.27 -19.29 12.36
CA LEU A 314 -5.48 -18.45 12.36
C LEU A 314 -6.52 -19.04 13.31
N GLY A 315 -7.02 -18.23 14.26
CA GLY A 315 -7.94 -18.65 15.31
C GLY A 315 -7.31 -19.31 16.53
N GLU A 316 -6.00 -19.54 16.56
CA GLU A 316 -5.31 -20.02 17.77
C GLU A 316 -5.24 -18.92 18.84
N GLU A 317 -5.39 -19.30 20.11
CA GLU A 317 -5.15 -18.39 21.23
C GLU A 317 -3.68 -17.97 21.27
N ASN A 318 -3.45 -16.66 21.37
CA ASN A 318 -2.14 -16.07 21.48
C ASN A 318 -2.22 -14.72 22.18
N ALA A 319 -1.91 -14.70 23.49
CA ALA A 319 -1.91 -13.50 24.32
C ALA A 319 -0.96 -12.38 23.85
N ARG A 320 -0.11 -12.63 22.85
CA ARG A 320 0.73 -11.62 22.23
C ARG A 320 0.02 -10.82 21.12
N MET A 321 -1.12 -11.28 20.66
CA MET A 321 -1.95 -10.63 19.64
C MET A 321 -2.93 -9.64 20.28
N PRO A 322 -3.43 -8.64 19.52
CA PRO A 322 -4.33 -7.60 20.04
C PRO A 322 -5.55 -8.14 20.76
N ASP A 323 -6.22 -9.10 20.13
CA ASP A 323 -7.47 -9.68 20.63
C ASP A 323 -7.24 -10.96 21.45
N GLY A 324 -5.98 -11.29 21.76
CA GLY A 324 -5.62 -12.53 22.44
C GLY A 324 -5.78 -13.80 21.58
N VAL A 325 -6.20 -13.66 20.33
CA VAL A 325 -6.32 -14.72 19.32
C VAL A 325 -5.64 -14.27 18.03
N VAL A 326 -5.19 -15.21 17.20
CA VAL A 326 -4.58 -14.88 15.92
C VAL A 326 -5.65 -14.55 14.88
N GLU A 327 -5.74 -13.28 14.49
CA GLU A 327 -6.66 -12.81 13.46
C GLU A 327 -6.00 -12.72 12.09
N LYS A 328 -6.81 -12.50 11.04
CA LYS A 328 -6.30 -12.38 9.66
C LYS A 328 -5.33 -11.21 9.49
N SER A 329 -5.56 -10.10 10.20
CA SER A 329 -4.69 -8.91 10.23
C SER A 329 -3.33 -9.18 10.87
N ASP A 330 -3.25 -10.15 11.80
CA ASP A 330 -2.01 -10.54 12.46
C ASP A 330 -1.08 -11.36 11.58
N LEU A 331 -1.53 -11.80 10.40
CA LEU A 331 -0.72 -12.56 9.46
C LEU A 331 0.08 -11.64 8.52
N TYR A 332 1.23 -12.12 8.06
CA TYR A 332 1.91 -11.48 6.94
C TYR A 332 0.99 -11.50 5.70
N GLY A 333 0.82 -10.32 5.11
CA GLY A 333 -0.04 -10.09 3.96
C GLY A 333 0.68 -10.25 2.63
N ASN A 334 -0.07 -10.10 1.53
CA ASN A 334 0.50 -9.97 0.19
C ASN A 334 1.09 -8.55 -0.04
N GLU A 335 1.67 -8.30 -1.21
CA GLU A 335 2.29 -7.01 -1.53
C GLU A 335 1.31 -5.82 -1.34
N ARG A 336 0.06 -5.98 -1.78
CA ARG A 336 -0.99 -4.95 -1.61
C ARG A 336 -1.26 -4.62 -0.14
N ALA A 337 -1.33 -5.63 0.73
CA ALA A 337 -1.51 -5.43 2.17
C ALA A 337 -0.30 -4.72 2.80
N ASN A 338 0.93 -5.03 2.37
CA ASN A 338 2.12 -4.32 2.85
C ASN A 338 2.13 -2.85 2.44
N TYR A 339 1.70 -2.53 1.20
CA TYR A 339 1.52 -1.15 0.78
C TYR A 339 0.42 -0.45 1.59
N PHE A 340 -0.72 -1.09 1.84
CA PHE A 340 -1.75 -0.53 2.72
C PHE A 340 -1.18 -0.15 4.10
N LYS A 341 -0.41 -1.05 4.71
CA LYS A 341 0.25 -0.85 6.02
C LYS A 341 1.25 0.30 5.99
N LEU A 342 2.14 0.33 4.99
CA LEU A 342 3.10 1.43 4.79
C LEU A 342 2.37 2.78 4.63
N LEU A 343 1.36 2.84 3.77
CA LEU A 343 0.63 4.08 3.49
C LEU A 343 -0.09 4.61 4.74
N LYS A 344 -0.64 3.73 5.58
CA LYS A 344 -1.30 4.11 6.83
C LYS A 344 -0.28 4.58 7.87
N ALA A 345 0.82 3.84 8.02
CA ALA A 345 1.92 4.20 8.92
C ALA A 345 2.61 5.50 8.53
N TYR A 346 2.85 5.73 7.24
CA TYR A 346 3.51 6.94 6.72
C TYR A 346 2.70 8.20 7.01
N ARG A 347 1.36 8.12 6.98
CA ARG A 347 0.48 9.24 7.35
C ARG A 347 0.60 9.62 8.83
N LEU A 348 0.95 8.67 9.70
CA LEU A 348 1.13 8.92 11.13
C LEU A 348 2.54 9.40 11.46
N ASN A 349 3.55 8.72 10.92
CA ASN A 349 4.94 9.07 11.11
C ASN A 349 5.77 8.60 9.91
N PRO A 350 6.09 9.50 8.96
CA PRO A 350 6.84 9.17 7.75
C PRO A 350 8.17 8.48 8.03
N GLU A 351 8.98 9.03 8.94
CA GLU A 351 10.32 8.52 9.22
C GLU A 351 10.28 7.12 9.85
N ALA A 352 9.43 6.92 10.85
CA ALA A 352 9.26 5.62 11.49
C ALA A 352 8.71 4.58 10.51
N ALA A 353 7.79 4.97 9.61
CA ALA A 353 7.22 4.08 8.61
C ALA A 353 8.27 3.58 7.62
N LEU A 354 9.12 4.48 7.12
CA LEU A 354 10.22 4.11 6.22
C LEU A 354 11.25 3.20 6.91
N LYS A 355 11.57 3.48 8.18
CA LYS A 355 12.50 2.67 8.99
C LYS A 355 11.94 1.29 9.33
N ALA A 356 10.63 1.18 9.52
CA ALA A 356 9.92 -0.06 9.85
C ALA A 356 9.58 -0.93 8.63
N CYS A 357 10.14 -0.63 7.46
CA CYS A 357 9.85 -1.35 6.23
C CYS A 357 11.13 -1.90 5.62
N SER A 358 11.10 -3.13 5.14
CA SER A 358 12.15 -3.75 4.33
C SER A 358 11.92 -3.46 2.86
N TRP A 359 12.99 -3.16 2.13
CA TRP A 359 12.90 -2.61 0.77
C TRP A 359 13.68 -3.46 -0.25
N GLY A 360 13.10 -3.59 -1.44
CA GLY A 360 13.76 -4.09 -2.63
C GLY A 360 14.03 -5.59 -2.65
N ALA A 361 14.90 -6.00 -3.57
CA ALA A 361 15.21 -7.39 -3.89
C ALA A 361 15.89 -8.18 -2.77
N PHE A 362 16.46 -7.47 -1.79
CA PHE A 362 17.25 -8.02 -0.70
C PHE A 362 16.64 -7.77 0.67
N GLN A 363 15.44 -7.17 0.70
CA GLN A 363 14.66 -6.94 1.92
C GLN A 363 15.46 -6.26 3.06
N ILE A 364 16.31 -5.29 2.71
CA ILE A 364 17.07 -4.54 3.72
C ILE A 364 16.12 -3.58 4.42
N LEU A 365 16.07 -3.70 5.74
CA LEU A 365 15.23 -2.91 6.62
C LEU A 365 15.67 -1.44 6.64
N GLY A 366 14.73 -0.50 6.47
CA GLY A 366 15.02 0.93 6.40
C GLY A 366 15.69 1.53 7.64
N MET A 367 15.52 0.91 8.82
CA MET A 367 16.25 1.28 10.04
C MET A 367 17.78 1.14 9.89
N ASN A 368 18.25 0.34 8.93
CA ASN A 368 19.67 0.11 8.65
C ASN A 368 20.26 1.16 7.68
N TYR A 369 19.54 2.24 7.36
CA TYR A 369 19.98 3.27 6.40
C TYR A 369 21.44 3.72 6.63
N ALA A 370 21.84 4.00 7.88
CA ALA A 370 23.19 4.47 8.19
C ALA A 370 24.27 3.44 7.81
N ILE A 371 24.03 2.14 8.04
CA ILE A 371 25.00 1.08 7.74
C ILE A 371 24.86 0.51 6.33
N ALA A 372 23.78 0.84 5.63
CA ALA A 372 23.52 0.37 4.26
C ALA A 372 24.03 1.35 3.18
N GLY A 373 24.71 2.43 3.55
CA GLY A 373 25.29 3.37 2.60
C GLY A 373 25.67 4.73 3.17
N ASP A 374 25.83 4.84 4.51
CA ASP A 374 26.13 6.10 5.21
C ASP A 374 25.09 7.21 4.92
N TYR A 375 23.83 6.82 4.75
CA TYR A 375 22.74 7.78 4.54
C TYR A 375 22.47 8.60 5.81
N ASP A 376 22.17 9.89 5.66
CA ASP A 376 21.82 10.76 6.80
C ASP A 376 20.45 10.41 7.41
N ASN A 377 19.53 9.90 6.58
CA ASN A 377 18.18 9.55 7.00
C ASN A 377 17.59 8.41 6.13
N ALA A 378 16.48 7.86 6.60
CA ALA A 378 15.79 6.76 5.91
C ALA A 378 15.18 7.17 4.57
N GLN A 379 14.82 8.44 4.36
CA GLN A 379 14.24 8.89 3.08
C GLN A 379 15.26 8.78 1.94
N LEU A 380 16.50 9.20 2.17
CA LEU A 380 17.58 9.09 1.16
C LEU A 380 17.90 7.64 0.82
N PHE A 381 17.93 6.76 1.83
CA PHE A 381 18.07 5.33 1.62
C PHE A 381 16.92 4.76 0.79
N VAL A 382 15.66 5.07 1.14
CA VAL A 382 14.49 4.56 0.41
C VAL A 382 14.44 5.10 -1.01
N ARG A 383 14.81 6.36 -1.24
CA ARG A 383 14.93 6.94 -2.58
C ARG A 383 15.83 6.09 -3.49
N ASP A 384 17.01 5.72 -2.97
CA ASP A 384 17.96 4.91 -3.72
C ASP A 384 17.45 3.46 -3.89
N MET A 385 16.76 2.89 -2.89
CA MET A 385 16.08 1.60 -3.01
C MET A 385 14.98 1.60 -4.08
N CYS A 386 14.29 2.72 -4.28
CA CYS A 386 13.27 2.90 -5.33
C CYS A 386 13.88 3.09 -6.72
N THR A 387 15.20 3.31 -6.83
CA THR A 387 15.83 3.69 -8.08
C THR A 387 15.93 2.52 -9.04
N SER A 388 16.64 1.44 -8.70
CA SER A 388 16.81 0.29 -9.62
C SER A 388 17.30 -0.95 -8.89
N GLU A 389 17.16 -2.13 -9.49
CA GLU A 389 17.66 -3.36 -8.87
C GLU A 389 19.20 -3.35 -8.81
N ALA A 390 19.86 -2.77 -9.82
CA ALA A 390 21.30 -2.55 -9.80
C ALA A 390 21.72 -1.71 -8.58
N LYS A 391 20.99 -0.63 -8.29
CA LYS A 391 21.24 0.20 -7.10
C LYS A 391 20.98 -0.56 -5.79
N GLN A 392 19.93 -1.38 -5.75
CA GLN A 392 19.64 -2.25 -4.59
C GLN A 392 20.79 -3.24 -4.33
N LEU A 393 21.44 -3.77 -5.37
CA LEU A 393 22.62 -4.62 -5.22
C LEU A 393 23.82 -3.85 -4.64
N THR A 394 24.08 -2.63 -5.09
CA THR A 394 25.14 -1.79 -4.50
C THR A 394 24.88 -1.54 -3.01
N ILE A 395 23.62 -1.31 -2.62
CA ILE A 395 23.23 -1.11 -1.22
C ILE A 395 23.42 -2.39 -0.40
N LEU A 396 23.08 -3.56 -0.94
CA LEU A 396 23.40 -4.86 -0.32
C LEU A 396 24.89 -4.96 -0.01
N ARG A 397 25.72 -4.63 -1.00
CA ARG A 397 27.17 -4.70 -0.84
C ARG A 397 27.65 -3.75 0.26
N GLN A 398 27.17 -2.50 0.30
CA GLN A 398 27.49 -1.55 1.37
C GLN A 398 27.09 -2.07 2.76
N PHE A 399 25.89 -2.62 2.87
CA PHE A 399 25.38 -3.21 4.11
C PHE A 399 26.25 -4.36 4.62
N ILE A 400 26.68 -5.26 3.72
CA ILE A 400 27.60 -6.36 4.06
C ILE A 400 28.96 -5.81 4.48
N ASP A 401 29.51 -4.86 3.72
CA ASP A 401 30.86 -4.34 3.93
C ASP A 401 31.02 -3.63 5.29
N LYS A 402 29.97 -2.92 5.73
CA LYS A 402 29.95 -2.23 7.04
C LYS A 402 29.87 -3.18 8.24
N ASN A 403 29.53 -4.45 8.04
CA ASN A 403 29.52 -5.45 9.09
C ASN A 403 30.63 -6.48 8.85
N SER A 404 31.78 -6.27 9.50
CA SER A 404 32.97 -7.12 9.32
C SER A 404 32.71 -8.62 9.55
N ARG A 405 31.81 -8.98 10.48
CA ARG A 405 31.44 -10.37 10.76
C ARG A 405 30.61 -10.96 9.62
N LEU A 406 29.63 -10.21 9.12
CA LEU A 406 28.84 -10.61 7.96
C LEU A 406 29.70 -10.68 6.70
N ARG A 407 30.58 -9.70 6.48
CA ARG A 407 31.54 -9.71 5.37
C ARG A 407 32.38 -10.98 5.40
N LYS A 408 32.97 -11.33 6.54
CA LYS A 408 33.76 -12.55 6.68
C LYS A 408 32.91 -13.81 6.42
N ALA A 409 31.67 -13.84 6.92
CA ALA A 409 30.76 -14.94 6.67
C ALA A 409 30.43 -15.12 5.17
N VAL A 410 30.21 -14.03 4.44
CA VAL A 410 29.97 -14.04 2.99
C VAL A 410 31.21 -14.52 2.23
N GLN A 411 32.41 -14.12 2.66
CA GLN A 411 33.67 -14.61 2.08
C GLN A 411 33.89 -16.11 2.31
N ASP A 412 33.59 -16.57 3.53
CA ASP A 412 33.78 -17.97 3.94
C ASP A 412 32.64 -18.90 3.54
N LYS A 413 31.55 -18.36 2.98
CA LYS A 413 30.29 -19.08 2.73
C LYS A 413 29.72 -19.71 4.01
N ASP A 414 29.85 -19.00 5.13
CA ASP A 414 29.30 -19.39 6.43
C ASP A 414 27.79 -19.07 6.47
N TRP A 415 26.99 -20.02 5.97
CA TRP A 415 25.54 -19.88 5.81
C TRP A 415 24.81 -19.58 7.12
N ASP A 416 25.29 -20.13 8.24
CA ASP A 416 24.73 -19.88 9.56
C ASP A 416 24.94 -18.43 9.98
N LYS A 417 26.16 -17.90 9.86
CA LYS A 417 26.42 -16.49 10.18
C LYS A 417 25.73 -15.53 9.21
N ILE A 418 25.66 -15.86 7.91
CA ILE A 418 24.91 -15.06 6.94
C ILE A 418 23.43 -15.01 7.35
N ALA A 419 22.82 -16.17 7.58
CA ALA A 419 21.42 -16.26 7.99
C ALA A 419 21.16 -15.54 9.32
N TYR A 420 22.04 -15.68 10.31
CA TYR A 420 21.94 -14.98 11.60
C TYR A 420 21.94 -13.46 11.44
N HIS A 421 22.83 -12.92 10.61
CA HIS A 421 22.97 -11.47 10.45
C HIS A 421 21.83 -10.84 9.63
N TYR A 422 21.19 -11.58 8.72
CA TYR A 422 20.03 -11.12 7.97
C TYR A 422 18.70 -11.36 8.70
N ASN A 423 18.49 -12.58 9.20
CA ASN A 423 17.22 -13.07 9.71
C ASN A 423 17.15 -13.08 11.25
N GLY A 424 18.24 -12.72 11.91
CA GLY A 424 18.34 -12.64 13.37
C GLY A 424 18.58 -13.99 14.06
N PRO A 425 18.59 -14.02 15.40
CA PRO A 425 18.99 -15.19 16.21
C PRO A 425 18.08 -16.41 16.04
N LYS A 426 16.89 -16.23 15.45
CA LYS A 426 15.90 -17.29 15.22
C LYS A 426 15.91 -17.83 13.79
N TYR A 427 16.92 -17.49 12.99
CA TYR A 427 16.99 -17.88 11.58
C TYR A 427 16.81 -19.40 11.37
N ALA A 428 17.32 -20.22 12.30
CA ALA A 428 17.26 -21.67 12.22
C ALA A 428 15.82 -22.23 12.28
N GLU A 429 14.88 -21.53 12.93
CA GLU A 429 13.46 -21.93 12.99
C GLU A 429 12.82 -21.99 11.59
N ASN A 430 13.32 -21.20 10.65
CA ASN A 430 12.85 -21.13 9.26
C ASN A 430 13.85 -21.70 8.24
N HIS A 431 14.89 -22.39 8.73
CA HIS A 431 15.92 -23.05 7.93
C HIS A 431 16.62 -22.13 6.90
N TYR A 432 16.82 -20.85 7.22
CA TYR A 432 17.42 -19.88 6.30
C TYR A 432 18.82 -20.29 5.82
N GLN A 433 19.65 -20.83 6.71
CA GLN A 433 20.99 -21.33 6.39
C GLN A 433 20.95 -22.46 5.35
N ILE A 434 19.97 -23.36 5.45
CA ILE A 434 19.78 -24.46 4.50
C ILE A 434 19.34 -23.90 3.16
N LYS A 435 18.35 -22.99 3.15
CA LYS A 435 17.86 -22.34 1.93
C LYS A 435 18.95 -21.58 1.19
N LEU A 436 19.81 -20.85 1.91
CA LEU A 436 20.94 -20.12 1.32
C LEU A 436 21.94 -21.07 0.67
N LYS A 437 22.32 -22.15 1.38
CA LYS A 437 23.22 -23.17 0.85
C LYS A 437 22.64 -23.84 -0.40
N GLU A 438 21.39 -24.29 -0.34
CA GLU A 438 20.73 -24.94 -1.49
C GLU A 438 20.56 -23.99 -2.67
N ALA A 439 20.27 -22.71 -2.43
CA ALA A 439 20.18 -21.70 -3.48
C ALA A 439 21.55 -21.49 -4.15
N TYR A 440 22.62 -21.43 -3.35
CA TYR A 440 23.99 -21.32 -3.85
C TYR A 440 24.39 -22.54 -4.69
N GLU A 441 24.09 -23.75 -4.25
CA GLU A 441 24.44 -25.00 -4.95
C GLU A 441 23.71 -25.17 -6.30
N LYS A 442 22.57 -24.49 -6.50
CA LYS A 442 21.80 -24.51 -7.74
C LYS A 442 22.28 -23.51 -8.80
N LEU A 443 23.10 -22.52 -8.40
CA LEU A 443 23.69 -21.49 -9.26
C LEU A 443 25.06 -21.95 -9.75
#